data_AF-A0A7C4LXR6-F1
#
_entry.id   AF-A0A7C4LXR6-F1
#
_cell.length_a   1.000
_cell.length_b   1.000
_cell.length_c   1.000
_cell.angle_alpha   90.00
_cell.angle_beta   90.00
_cell.angle_gamma   90.00
#
_symmetry.space_group_name_H-M   'P 1'
#
loop_
_entity.id
_entity.type
_entity.pdbx_description
1 polymer ?
#
loop_
_entity_poly.entity_id
_entity_poly.type
_entity_poly.pdbx_seq_one_letter_code
_entity_poly.pdbx_strand_id
1 'polypeptide(L)'
;MRWIDSPTERTSAATDVLLALVAAACTAAARGAPGLDPRERLLWTILFAAAAAAALAGAAYHGLRLPGPCRARLWRAVTAALALAAAAFALLLWSAAGGGLPAGVQAALLAGAALLGSAAGGRRRGFAVLLAFQAAVLAAGAVLHAGCASAPPRPWLAAGCGASLLAGALQAARGLRVRLVWEFDHNGLFHLAQAAGLALLGVGAVRP
;
A
#
# COMPACT_ATOMS: atom_id res chain seq x y z
N MET A 1 -23.46 2.10 15.76
CA MET A 1 -22.11 1.47 15.75
C MET A 1 -21.39 1.87 17.03
N ARG A 2 -20.54 1.00 17.61
CA ARG A 2 -19.74 1.32 18.81
C ARG A 2 -18.25 1.42 18.44
N TRP A 3 -17.55 2.41 18.99
CA TRP A 3 -16.11 2.57 18.83
C TRP A 3 -15.33 1.51 19.63
N ILE A 4 -14.10 1.22 19.19
CA ILE A 4 -13.16 0.40 19.95
C ILE A 4 -12.70 1.15 21.21
N ASP A 5 -12.39 0.42 22.29
CA ASP A 5 -11.98 1.05 23.56
C ASP A 5 -10.46 1.23 23.69
N SER A 6 -9.67 0.50 22.88
CA SER A 6 -8.21 0.60 22.92
C SER A 6 -7.72 1.95 22.36
N PRO A 7 -6.96 2.74 23.14
CA PRO A 7 -6.38 4.00 22.65
C PRO A 7 -5.50 3.82 21.41
N THR A 8 -4.67 2.77 21.35
CA THR A 8 -3.77 2.54 20.21
C THR A 8 -4.51 2.07 18.95
N GLU A 9 -5.64 1.38 19.12
CA GLU A 9 -6.50 1.02 17.98
C GLU A 9 -7.23 2.25 17.42
N ARG A 10 -7.60 3.22 18.28
CA ARG A 10 -8.17 4.50 17.84
C ARG A 10 -7.15 5.34 17.09
N THR A 11 -5.91 5.41 17.56
CA THR A 11 -4.85 6.11 16.82
C THR A 11 -4.52 5.39 15.52
N SER A 12 -4.49 4.06 15.51
CA SER A 12 -4.34 3.26 14.29
C SER A 12 -5.43 3.60 13.26
N ALA A 13 -6.70 3.63 13.69
CA ALA A 13 -7.81 4.01 12.82
C ALA A 13 -7.71 5.45 12.30
N ALA A 14 -7.25 6.40 13.12
CA ALA A 14 -7.03 7.78 12.69
C ALA A 14 -5.90 7.88 11.66
N THR A 15 -4.80 7.16 11.86
CA THR A 15 -3.69 7.10 10.91
C THR A 15 -4.05 6.37 9.61
N ASP A 16 -4.97 5.39 9.65
CA ASP A 16 -5.56 4.79 8.46
C ASP A 16 -6.36 5.81 7.65
N VAL A 17 -7.15 6.67 8.30
CA VAL A 17 -7.88 7.74 7.60
C VAL A 17 -6.90 8.70 6.93
N LEU A 18 -5.83 9.10 7.62
CA LEU A 18 -4.77 9.92 7.02
C LEU A 18 -4.14 9.23 5.81
N LEU A 19 -3.76 7.95 5.95
CA LEU A 19 -3.19 7.15 4.87
C LEU A 19 -4.14 7.07 3.67
N ALA A 20 -5.43 6.86 3.92
CA ALA A 20 -6.46 6.84 2.88
C ALA A 20 -6.56 8.18 2.14
N LEU A 21 -6.53 9.31 2.86
CA LEU A 21 -6.57 10.64 2.26
C LEU A 21 -5.34 10.91 1.39
N VAL A 22 -4.14 10.54 1.87
CA VAL A 22 -2.90 10.65 1.09
C VAL A 22 -2.97 9.80 -0.18
N ALA A 23 -3.41 8.54 -0.05
CA ALA A 23 -3.58 7.65 -1.19
C ALA A 23 -4.64 8.16 -2.19
N ALA A 24 -5.76 8.72 -1.71
CA ALA A 24 -6.77 9.33 -2.56
C ALA A 24 -6.25 10.57 -3.30
N ALA A 25 -5.45 11.41 -2.64
CA ALA A 25 -4.78 12.55 -3.27
C ALA A 25 -3.79 12.08 -4.36
N CYS A 26 -3.00 11.06 -4.08
CA CYS A 26 -2.09 10.46 -5.08
C CYS A 26 -2.87 9.85 -6.25
N THR A 27 -4.04 9.26 -6.00
CA THR A 27 -4.94 8.75 -7.05
C THR A 27 -5.39 9.89 -7.97
N ALA A 28 -5.85 11.00 -7.41
CA ALA A 28 -6.28 12.17 -8.17
C ALA A 28 -5.11 12.77 -8.98
N ALA A 29 -3.93 12.90 -8.35
CA ALA A 29 -2.72 13.40 -9.00
C ALA A 29 -2.29 12.52 -10.19
N ALA A 30 -2.25 11.20 -10.00
CA ALA A 30 -1.89 10.26 -11.07
C ALA A 30 -2.87 10.33 -12.25
N ARG A 31 -4.19 10.40 -11.99
CA ARG A 31 -5.21 10.54 -13.04
C ARG A 31 -5.02 11.82 -13.86
N GLY A 32 -4.69 12.92 -13.20
CA GLY A 32 -4.53 14.24 -13.82
C GLY A 32 -3.16 14.50 -14.46
N ALA A 33 -2.15 13.66 -14.26
CA ALA A 33 -0.77 13.94 -14.69
C ALA A 33 -0.61 13.85 -16.22
N PRO A 34 -0.40 14.95 -16.97
CA PRO A 34 -0.40 14.91 -18.43
C PRO A 34 0.77 14.13 -19.04
N GLY A 35 1.89 14.01 -18.33
CA GLY A 35 3.12 13.35 -18.81
C GLY A 35 3.15 11.82 -18.68
N LEU A 36 2.16 11.20 -18.02
CA LEU A 36 2.10 9.74 -17.91
C LEU A 36 1.45 9.11 -19.15
N ASP A 37 2.07 8.05 -19.67
CA ASP A 37 1.39 7.25 -20.68
C ASP A 37 0.08 6.65 -20.11
N PRO A 38 -0.91 6.34 -20.96
CA PRO A 38 -2.22 5.89 -20.49
C PRO A 38 -2.19 4.64 -19.60
N ARG A 39 -1.23 3.74 -19.82
CA ARG A 39 -1.11 2.48 -19.09
C ARG A 39 -0.46 2.70 -17.73
N GLU A 40 0.66 3.42 -17.67
CA GLU A 40 1.27 3.80 -16.40
C GLU A 40 0.29 4.60 -15.54
N ARG A 41 -0.42 5.57 -16.14
CA ARG A 41 -1.48 6.34 -15.48
C ARG A 41 -2.53 5.44 -14.84
N LEU A 42 -2.99 4.42 -15.57
CA LEU A 42 -3.97 3.46 -15.06
C LEU A 42 -3.40 2.64 -13.90
N LEU A 43 -2.17 2.12 -14.03
CA LEU A 43 -1.56 1.30 -12.98
C LEU A 43 -1.27 2.11 -11.71
N TRP A 44 -0.77 3.35 -11.82
CA TRP A 44 -0.62 4.26 -10.69
C TRP A 44 -1.96 4.57 -10.03
N THR A 45 -3.00 4.83 -10.84
CA THR A 45 -4.36 5.07 -10.34
C THR A 45 -4.88 3.84 -9.57
N ILE A 46 -4.71 2.63 -10.11
CA ILE A 46 -5.11 1.38 -9.45
C ILE A 46 -4.36 1.20 -8.13
N LEU A 47 -3.03 1.39 -8.14
CA LEU A 47 -2.19 1.26 -6.95
C LEU A 47 -2.69 2.17 -5.82
N PHE A 48 -2.82 3.47 -6.10
CA PHE A 48 -3.22 4.44 -5.08
C PHE A 48 -4.69 4.28 -4.66
N ALA A 49 -5.59 3.96 -5.59
CA ALA A 49 -6.99 3.74 -5.25
C ALA A 49 -7.18 2.48 -4.39
N ALA A 50 -6.44 1.41 -4.70
CA ALA A 50 -6.45 0.19 -3.90
C ALA A 50 -5.86 0.42 -2.51
N ALA A 51 -4.76 1.18 -2.40
CA ALA A 51 -4.22 1.59 -1.11
C ALA A 51 -5.21 2.43 -0.28
N ALA A 52 -5.91 3.38 -0.92
CA ALA A 52 -6.94 4.18 -0.26
C ALA A 52 -8.10 3.31 0.25
N ALA A 53 -8.57 2.35 -0.56
CA ALA A 53 -9.62 1.42 -0.17
C ALA A 53 -9.18 0.49 0.98
N ALA A 54 -7.94 0.00 0.94
CA ALA A 54 -7.37 -0.80 2.02
C ALA A 54 -7.31 -0.01 3.34
N ALA A 55 -6.82 1.23 3.30
CA ALA A 55 -6.70 2.08 4.47
C ALA A 55 -8.08 2.50 5.04
N LEU A 56 -9.07 2.82 4.20
CA LEU A 56 -10.44 3.08 4.68
C LEU A 56 -11.07 1.85 5.35
N ALA A 57 -10.86 0.67 4.78
CA ALA A 57 -11.29 -0.57 5.39
C ALA A 57 -10.51 -0.87 6.69
N GLY A 58 -9.22 -0.53 6.74
CA GLY A 58 -8.37 -0.55 7.94
C GLY A 58 -8.91 0.36 9.05
N ALA A 59 -9.28 1.60 8.73
CA ALA A 59 -9.87 2.54 9.68
C ALA A 59 -11.13 1.97 10.34
N ALA A 60 -12.00 1.32 9.55
CA ALA A 60 -13.16 0.63 10.09
C ALA A 60 -12.79 -0.62 10.91
N TYR A 61 -11.77 -1.37 10.48
CA TYR A 61 -11.29 -2.57 11.16
C TYR A 61 -10.70 -2.28 12.54
N HIS A 62 -9.92 -1.20 12.65
CA HIS A 62 -9.30 -0.75 13.89
C HIS A 62 -10.26 0.09 14.74
N GLY A 63 -11.03 0.99 14.12
CA GLY A 63 -11.83 1.97 14.86
C GLY A 63 -13.16 1.45 15.40
N LEU A 64 -13.76 0.43 14.77
CA LEU A 64 -15.10 -0.02 15.10
C LEU A 64 -15.10 -1.38 15.81
N ARG A 65 -16.01 -1.53 16.77
CA ARG A 65 -16.39 -2.85 17.32
C ARG A 65 -17.29 -3.58 16.33
N LEU A 66 -16.69 -4.47 15.54
CA LEU A 66 -17.37 -5.25 14.53
C LEU A 66 -17.62 -6.71 14.99
N PRO A 67 -18.75 -7.33 14.62
CA PRO A 67 -18.95 -8.76 14.79
C PRO A 67 -17.86 -9.57 14.05
N GLY A 68 -17.50 -10.74 14.57
CA GLY A 68 -16.45 -11.60 14.02
C GLY A 68 -16.54 -11.84 12.49
N PRO A 69 -17.72 -12.21 11.94
CA PRO A 69 -17.88 -12.38 10.49
C PRO A 69 -17.63 -11.10 9.70
N CYS A 70 -18.10 -9.94 10.17
CA CYS A 70 -17.89 -8.65 9.53
C CYS A 70 -16.40 -8.27 9.55
N ARG A 71 -15.74 -8.43 10.70
CA ARG A 71 -14.30 -8.19 10.86
C ARG A 71 -13.47 -9.06 9.91
N ALA A 72 -13.85 -10.34 9.76
CA ALA A 72 -13.18 -11.26 8.84
C ALA A 72 -13.36 -10.87 7.36
N ARG A 73 -14.58 -10.49 6.94
CA ARG A 73 -14.83 -10.02 5.57
C ARG A 73 -14.08 -8.72 5.26
N LEU A 74 -14.08 -7.78 6.20
CA LEU A 74 -13.37 -6.52 6.07
C LEU A 74 -11.86 -6.75 5.93
N TRP A 75 -11.30 -7.65 6.74
CA TRP A 75 -9.89 -8.02 6.62
C TRP A 75 -9.54 -8.65 5.27
N ARG A 76 -10.41 -9.51 4.72
CA ARG A 76 -10.20 -10.04 3.35
C ARG A 76 -10.23 -8.95 2.30
N ALA A 77 -11.10 -7.94 2.47
CA ALA A 77 -11.14 -6.79 1.57
C ALA A 77 -9.84 -5.96 1.65
N VAL A 78 -9.33 -5.71 2.86
CA VAL A 78 -8.03 -5.07 3.09
C VAL A 78 -6.92 -5.83 2.37
N THR A 79 -6.80 -7.15 2.59
CA THR A 79 -5.72 -7.93 1.98
C THR A 79 -5.85 -8.09 0.47
N ALA A 80 -7.08 -8.13 -0.06
CA ALA A 80 -7.31 -8.12 -1.51
C ALA A 80 -6.85 -6.81 -2.15
N ALA A 81 -7.18 -5.67 -1.52
CA ALA A 81 -6.78 -4.35 -2.00
C ALA A 81 -5.27 -4.13 -1.90
N LEU A 82 -4.62 -4.58 -0.81
CA LEU A 82 -3.16 -4.54 -0.69
C LEU A 82 -2.46 -5.40 -1.76
N ALA A 83 -2.98 -6.61 -2.04
CA ALA A 83 -2.43 -7.46 -3.08
C ALA A 83 -2.60 -6.85 -4.49
N LEU A 84 -3.74 -6.21 -4.75
CA LEU A 84 -3.98 -5.45 -5.98
C LEU A 84 -2.98 -4.30 -6.14
N ALA A 85 -2.73 -3.52 -5.07
CA ALA A 85 -1.76 -2.44 -5.08
C ALA A 85 -0.33 -2.95 -5.36
N ALA A 86 0.06 -4.04 -4.70
CA ALA A 86 1.36 -4.67 -4.90
C ALA A 86 1.56 -5.19 -6.34
N ALA A 87 0.52 -5.81 -6.92
CA ALA A 87 0.56 -6.29 -8.30
C ALA A 87 0.63 -5.13 -9.31
N ALA A 88 -0.13 -4.06 -9.09
CA ALA A 88 -0.05 -2.85 -9.92
C ALA A 88 1.36 -2.25 -9.88
N PHE A 89 1.99 -2.21 -8.69
CA PHE A 89 3.36 -1.74 -8.56
C PHE A 89 4.36 -2.66 -9.26
N ALA A 90 4.23 -3.98 -9.13
CA ALA A 90 5.07 -4.93 -9.84
C ALA A 90 4.98 -4.79 -11.36
N LEU A 91 3.78 -4.52 -11.90
CA LEU A 91 3.59 -4.24 -13.33
C LEU A 91 4.24 -2.92 -13.77
N LEU A 92 4.22 -1.89 -12.92
CA LEU A 92 4.94 -0.64 -13.16
C LEU A 92 6.45 -0.88 -13.23
N LEU A 93 7.01 -1.67 -12.30
CA LEU A 93 8.43 -2.02 -12.32
C LEU A 93 8.81 -2.84 -13.55
N TRP A 94 7.97 -3.80 -13.94
CA TRP A 94 8.17 -4.59 -15.17
C TRP A 94 8.20 -3.69 -16.40
N SER A 95 7.26 -2.75 -16.50
CA SER A 95 7.23 -1.75 -17.58
C SER A 95 8.48 -0.88 -17.60
N ALA A 96 8.90 -0.38 -16.43
CA ALA A 96 10.10 0.45 -16.28
C ALA A 96 11.40 -0.30 -16.63
N ALA A 97 11.42 -1.63 -16.49
CA ALA A 97 12.53 -2.50 -16.91
C ALA A 97 12.50 -2.84 -18.41
N GLY A 98 11.61 -2.23 -19.20
CA GLY A 98 11.43 -2.48 -20.64
C GLY A 98 10.48 -3.63 -20.97
N GLY A 99 9.80 -4.19 -19.96
CA GLY A 99 8.89 -5.30 -20.11
C GLY A 99 7.50 -4.90 -20.62
N GLY A 100 6.99 -5.63 -21.62
CA GLY A 100 5.63 -5.51 -22.11
C GLY A 100 4.76 -6.70 -21.68
N LEU A 101 3.48 -6.47 -21.38
CA LEU A 101 2.49 -7.55 -21.25
C LEU A 101 1.20 -7.13 -21.97
N PRO A 102 0.49 -8.04 -22.65
CA PRO A 102 -0.83 -7.75 -23.18
C PRO A 102 -1.81 -7.29 -22.09
N ALA A 103 -2.74 -6.41 -22.43
CA ALA A 103 -3.70 -5.85 -21.46
C ALA A 103 -4.53 -6.93 -20.74
N GLY A 104 -4.95 -7.99 -21.45
CA GLY A 104 -5.67 -9.11 -20.86
C GLY A 104 -4.87 -9.88 -19.81
N VAL A 105 -3.55 -10.06 -20.02
CA VAL A 105 -2.66 -10.71 -19.06
C VAL A 105 -2.50 -9.85 -17.81
N GLN A 106 -2.33 -8.54 -17.98
CA GLN A 106 -2.26 -7.60 -16.85
C GLN A 106 -3.53 -7.61 -16.01
N ALA A 107 -4.70 -7.55 -16.67
CA ALA A 107 -5.99 -7.63 -15.99
C ALA A 107 -6.15 -8.95 -15.21
N ALA A 108 -5.75 -10.07 -15.82
CA ALA A 108 -5.75 -11.38 -15.16
C ALA A 108 -4.80 -11.44 -13.96
N LEU A 109 -3.60 -10.85 -14.05
CA LEU A 109 -2.65 -10.79 -12.94
C LEU A 109 -3.18 -9.92 -11.79
N LEU A 110 -3.78 -8.77 -12.09
CA LEU A 110 -4.40 -7.89 -11.10
C LEU A 110 -5.57 -8.57 -10.39
N ALA A 111 -6.47 -9.20 -11.16
CA ALA A 111 -7.60 -9.94 -10.61
C ALA A 111 -7.14 -11.15 -9.79
N GLY A 112 -6.17 -11.92 -10.30
CA GLY A 112 -5.56 -13.05 -9.61
C GLY A 112 -4.91 -12.64 -8.30
N ALA A 113 -4.17 -11.52 -8.28
CA ALA A 113 -3.57 -10.98 -7.07
C ALA A 113 -4.64 -10.58 -6.03
N ALA A 114 -5.71 -9.91 -6.44
CA ALA A 114 -6.80 -9.55 -5.53
C ALA A 114 -7.50 -10.79 -4.93
N LEU A 115 -7.76 -11.82 -5.75
CA LEU A 115 -8.35 -13.08 -5.30
C LEU A 115 -7.44 -13.84 -4.32
N LEU A 116 -6.15 -13.97 -4.66
CA LEU A 116 -5.16 -14.62 -3.80
C LEU A 116 -4.95 -13.84 -2.50
N GLY A 117 -4.91 -12.50 -2.56
CA GLY A 117 -4.85 -11.63 -1.40
C GLY A 117 -6.05 -11.80 -0.47
N SER A 118 -7.26 -11.85 -1.03
CA SER A 118 -8.49 -12.14 -0.28
C SER A 118 -8.44 -13.50 0.42
N ALA A 119 -8.00 -14.54 -0.29
CA ALA A 119 -7.85 -15.89 0.27
C ALA A 119 -6.78 -15.96 1.37
N ALA A 120 -5.65 -15.28 1.17
CA ALA A 120 -4.54 -15.21 2.11
C ALA A 120 -4.92 -14.50 3.42
N GLY A 121 -5.76 -13.46 3.36
CA GLY A 121 -6.22 -12.73 4.54
C GLY A 121 -6.98 -13.59 5.54
N GLY A 122 -7.61 -14.69 5.09
CA GLY A 122 -8.26 -15.64 5.99
C GLY A 122 -7.31 -16.45 6.87
N ARG A 123 -5.99 -16.36 6.70
CA ARG A 123 -4.99 -17.20 7.36
C ARG A 123 -3.84 -16.34 7.93
N ARG A 124 -3.43 -16.57 9.18
CA ARG A 124 -2.30 -15.84 9.81
C ARG A 124 -1.02 -15.87 8.96
N ARG A 125 -0.66 -17.04 8.42
CA ARG A 125 0.53 -17.20 7.54
C ARG A 125 0.35 -16.51 6.19
N GLY A 126 -0.88 -16.38 5.69
CA GLY A 126 -1.15 -15.76 4.40
C GLY A 126 -0.84 -14.26 4.38
N PHE A 127 -1.17 -13.55 5.46
CA PHE A 127 -0.81 -12.13 5.58
C PHE A 127 0.70 -11.90 5.60
N ALA A 128 1.46 -12.75 6.29
CA ALA A 128 2.92 -12.66 6.31
C ALA A 128 3.54 -12.86 4.92
N VAL A 129 3.01 -13.80 4.12
CA VAL A 129 3.44 -14.01 2.73
C VAL A 129 3.14 -12.77 1.87
N LEU A 130 1.96 -12.18 2.03
CA LEU A 130 1.59 -10.95 1.33
C LEU A 130 2.53 -9.78 1.70
N LEU A 131 2.89 -9.64 2.96
CA LEU A 131 3.82 -8.60 3.42
C LEU A 131 5.24 -8.84 2.86
N ALA A 132 5.71 -10.09 2.84
CA ALA A 132 7.00 -10.44 2.26
C ALA A 132 7.04 -10.17 0.75
N PHE A 133 5.96 -10.49 0.03
CA PHE A 133 5.83 -10.16 -1.39
C PHE A 133 5.88 -8.64 -1.63
N GLN A 134 5.13 -7.85 -0.84
CA GLN A 134 5.18 -6.39 -0.92
C GLN A 134 6.59 -5.85 -0.68
N ALA A 135 7.29 -6.35 0.35
CA ALA A 135 8.66 -5.95 0.64
C ALA A 135 9.61 -6.28 -0.53
N ALA A 136 9.46 -7.45 -1.16
CA ALA A 136 10.28 -7.82 -2.30
C ALA A 136 10.06 -6.89 -3.51
N VAL A 137 8.80 -6.56 -3.83
CA VAL A 137 8.48 -5.62 -4.92
C VAL A 137 9.00 -4.22 -4.60
N LEU A 138 8.83 -3.74 -3.37
CA LEU A 138 9.34 -2.43 -2.95
C LEU A 138 10.89 -2.38 -2.98
N ALA A 139 11.57 -3.44 -2.56
CA ALA A 139 13.02 -3.53 -2.64
C ALA A 139 13.52 -3.50 -4.09
N ALA A 140 12.87 -4.26 -4.98
CA ALA A 140 13.17 -4.20 -6.41
C ALA A 140 12.96 -2.79 -6.97
N GLY A 141 11.88 -2.12 -6.58
CA GLY A 141 11.61 -0.73 -6.98
C GLY A 141 12.64 0.26 -6.44
N ALA A 142 13.08 0.11 -5.20
CA ALA A 142 14.14 0.94 -4.62
C ALA A 142 15.45 0.80 -5.40
N VAL A 143 15.88 -0.43 -5.71
CA VAL A 143 17.09 -0.70 -6.49
C VAL A 143 16.99 -0.13 -7.90
N LEU A 144 15.88 -0.39 -8.59
CA LEU A 144 15.66 0.08 -9.96
C LEU A 144 15.72 1.61 -10.04
N HIS A 145 15.06 2.31 -9.11
CA HIS A 145 14.92 3.77 -9.16
C HIS A 145 16.04 4.53 -8.44
N ALA A 146 16.92 3.88 -7.67
CA ALA A 146 18.11 4.49 -7.10
C ALA A 146 19.24 4.73 -8.11
N GLY A 147 19.05 4.32 -9.38
CA GLY A 147 20.11 4.37 -10.40
C GLY A 147 21.12 3.23 -10.27
N CYS A 148 20.79 2.18 -9.51
CA CYS A 148 21.58 0.94 -9.48
C CYS A 148 21.28 0.02 -10.69
N ALA A 149 20.47 0.50 -11.64
CA ALA A 149 20.11 -0.15 -12.88
C ALA A 149 20.37 0.80 -14.07
N SER A 150 20.18 0.33 -15.30
CA SER A 150 20.41 1.10 -16.54
C SER A 150 19.40 2.24 -16.79
N ALA A 151 18.43 2.46 -15.91
CA ALA A 151 17.43 3.52 -16.01
C ALA A 151 17.88 4.79 -15.28
N PRO A 152 17.47 6.00 -15.74
CA PRO A 152 17.76 7.23 -15.03
C PRO A 152 17.18 7.19 -13.60
N PRO A 153 17.91 7.72 -12.60
CA PRO A 153 17.48 7.67 -11.22
C PRO A 153 16.19 8.49 -11.02
N ARG A 154 15.24 7.92 -10.29
CA ARG A 154 13.98 8.57 -9.90
C ARG A 154 13.94 8.66 -8.37
N PRO A 155 14.59 9.66 -7.76
CA PRO A 155 14.89 9.68 -6.34
C PRO A 155 13.63 9.66 -5.46
N TRP A 156 12.54 10.27 -5.91
CA TRP A 156 11.26 10.24 -5.21
C TRP A 156 10.63 8.85 -5.16
N LEU A 157 10.74 8.08 -6.25
CA LEU A 157 10.28 6.68 -6.27
C LEU A 157 11.16 5.81 -5.36
N ALA A 158 12.48 5.96 -5.43
CA ALA A 158 13.40 5.24 -4.56
C ALA A 158 13.15 5.55 -3.07
N ALA A 159 12.97 6.84 -2.73
CA ALA A 159 12.66 7.27 -1.38
C ALA A 159 11.29 6.75 -0.90
N GLY A 160 10.28 6.76 -1.78
CA GLY A 160 8.96 6.21 -1.47
C GLY A 160 8.96 4.71 -1.23
N CYS A 161 9.74 3.96 -2.03
CA CYS A 161 10.00 2.53 -1.79
C CYS A 161 10.71 2.31 -0.44
N GLY A 162 11.76 3.09 -0.15
CA GLY A 162 12.50 3.02 1.12
C GLY A 162 11.63 3.30 2.34
N ALA A 163 10.82 4.36 2.28
CA ALA A 163 9.87 4.70 3.35
C ALA A 163 8.79 3.62 3.55
N SER A 164 8.31 3.00 2.47
CA SER A 164 7.35 1.89 2.55
C SER A 164 7.99 0.60 3.10
N LEU A 165 9.27 0.35 2.82
CA LEU A 165 10.03 -0.75 3.44
C LEU A 165 10.21 -0.51 4.95
N LEU A 166 10.54 0.72 5.35
CA LEU A 166 10.58 1.11 6.76
C LEU A 166 9.23 0.90 7.42
N ALA A 167 8.12 1.24 6.75
CA ALA A 167 6.78 0.95 7.23
C ALA A 167 6.61 -0.56 7.48
N GLY A 168 6.99 -1.41 6.53
CA GLY A 168 6.96 -2.87 6.70
C GLY A 168 7.78 -3.36 7.90
N ALA A 169 8.94 -2.75 8.17
CA ALA A 169 9.75 -3.05 9.35
C ALA A 169 9.06 -2.62 10.65
N LEU A 170 8.43 -1.43 10.68
CA LEU A 170 7.62 -0.97 11.80
C LEU A 170 6.45 -1.92 12.07
N GLN A 171 5.76 -2.39 11.01
CA GLN A 171 4.67 -3.37 11.13
C GLN A 171 5.13 -4.70 11.74
N ALA A 172 6.35 -5.14 11.46
CA ALA A 172 6.92 -6.36 12.03
C ALA A 172 7.32 -6.19 13.51
N ALA A 173 7.59 -4.97 13.97
CA ALA A 173 8.03 -4.64 15.32
C ALA A 173 6.86 -4.60 16.32
N ARG A 174 6.15 -5.72 16.54
CA ARG A 174 4.92 -5.79 17.35
C ARG A 174 5.01 -5.27 18.79
N GLY A 175 6.21 -5.23 19.37
CA GLY A 175 6.46 -4.70 20.71
C GLY A 175 6.68 -3.18 20.76
N LEU A 176 6.82 -2.52 19.61
CA LEU A 176 7.12 -1.09 19.54
C LEU A 176 5.90 -0.26 19.94
N ARG A 177 6.12 0.67 20.87
CA ARG A 177 5.16 1.69 21.29
C ARG A 177 5.86 3.02 21.44
N VAL A 178 5.24 4.08 20.96
CA VAL A 178 5.76 5.45 21.05
C VAL A 178 4.65 6.35 21.56
N ARG A 179 4.92 7.12 22.60
CA ARG A 179 4.01 8.14 23.11
C ARG A 179 4.55 9.53 22.74
N LEU A 180 3.82 10.23 21.88
CA LEU A 180 4.00 11.66 21.64
C LEU A 180 2.89 12.38 22.42
N VAL A 181 1.96 13.02 21.72
CA VAL A 181 0.68 13.49 22.30
C VAL A 181 -0.26 12.31 22.55
N TRP A 182 -0.32 11.35 21.62
CA TRP A 182 -1.07 10.10 21.73
C TRP A 182 -0.14 8.88 21.74
N GLU A 183 -0.68 7.73 22.17
CA GLU A 183 0.05 6.45 22.12
C GLU A 183 -0.13 5.79 20.74
N PHE A 184 0.99 5.47 20.12
CA PHE A 184 1.06 4.74 18.85
C PHE A 184 1.70 3.38 19.10
N ASP A 185 1.10 2.34 18.57
CA ASP A 185 1.74 1.04 18.42
C ASP A 185 2.31 0.86 17.01
N HIS A 186 2.84 -0.33 16.74
CA HIS A 186 3.36 -0.70 15.43
C HIS A 186 2.42 -0.43 14.25
N ASN A 187 1.09 -0.58 14.39
CA ASN A 187 0.15 -0.33 13.29
C ASN A 187 0.05 1.18 13.02
N GLY A 188 -0.12 1.99 14.06
CA GLY A 188 -0.16 3.45 13.92
C GLY A 188 1.13 4.02 13.30
N LEU A 189 2.29 3.51 13.72
CA LEU A 189 3.59 3.89 13.16
C LEU A 189 3.77 3.41 11.71
N PHE A 190 3.33 2.18 11.41
CA PHE A 190 3.28 1.65 10.05
C PHE A 190 2.46 2.55 9.13
N HIS A 191 1.24 2.93 9.51
CA HIS A 191 0.37 3.78 8.68
C HIS A 191 0.99 5.15 8.41
N LEU A 192 1.62 5.78 9.42
CA LEU A 192 2.31 7.07 9.25
C LEU A 192 3.49 6.96 8.27
N ALA A 193 4.35 5.97 8.45
CA ALA A 193 5.48 5.73 7.54
C ALA A 193 5.00 5.37 6.13
N GLN A 194 3.94 4.56 6.02
CA GLN A 194 3.35 4.20 4.74
C GLN A 194 2.70 5.40 4.04
N ALA A 195 2.11 6.33 4.79
CA ALA A 195 1.55 7.56 4.22
C ALA A 195 2.66 8.43 3.63
N ALA A 196 3.79 8.60 4.33
CA ALA A 196 4.97 9.26 3.78
C ALA A 196 5.50 8.53 2.53
N GLY A 197 5.58 7.19 2.57
CA GLY A 197 5.98 6.37 1.43
C GLY A 197 5.09 6.56 0.20
N LEU A 198 3.75 6.53 0.37
CA LEU A 198 2.81 6.77 -0.72
C LEU A 198 2.88 8.19 -1.26
N ALA A 199 3.07 9.20 -0.40
CA ALA A 199 3.23 10.58 -0.86
C ALA A 199 4.48 10.74 -1.75
N LEU A 200 5.62 10.15 -1.35
CA LEU A 200 6.85 10.16 -2.14
C LEU A 200 6.70 9.39 -3.46
N LEU A 201 6.05 8.22 -3.44
CA LEU A 201 5.70 7.47 -4.65
C LEU A 201 4.79 8.29 -5.57
N GLY A 202 3.78 8.97 -5.02
CA GLY A 202 2.88 9.84 -5.77
C GLY A 202 3.61 11.00 -6.45
N VAL A 203 4.53 11.66 -5.74
CA VAL A 203 5.40 12.70 -6.31
C VAL A 203 6.26 12.12 -7.43
N GLY A 204 6.91 10.98 -7.22
CA GLY A 204 7.75 10.33 -8.24
C GLY A 204 6.98 9.81 -9.44
N ALA A 205 5.71 9.44 -9.26
CA ALA A 205 4.82 9.04 -10.34
C ALA A 205 4.50 10.22 -11.26
N VAL A 206 4.15 11.39 -10.70
CA VAL A 206 3.73 12.56 -11.49
C VAL A 206 4.88 13.47 -11.94
N ARG A 207 6.07 13.31 -11.34
CA ARG A 207 7.31 14.00 -11.71
C ARG A 207 8.34 12.96 -12.16
N PRO A 208 8.20 12.41 -13.38
CA PRO A 208 9.04 11.33 -13.86
C PRO A 208 10.50 11.69 -13.98
#